data_AF-A0A527ZD79-F1
#
_entry.id   AF-A0A527ZD79-F1
#
_cell.length_a   1.000
_cell.length_b   1.000
_cell.length_c   1.000
_cell.angle_alpha   90.00
_cell.angle_beta   90.00
_cell.angle_gamma   90.00
#
_symmetry.space_group_name_H-M   'P 1'
#
loop_
_entity.id
_entity.type
_entity.pdbx_description
1 polymer ?
#
loop_
_entity_poly.entity_id
_entity_poly.type
_entity_poly.pdbx_seq_one_letter_code
_entity_poly.pdbx_strand_id
1 'polypeptide(L)' 'NAQIITMGARVIGPELAKSIVDAWLASEFDEKGPSAGNVQAIDRLDAAKLG' A
#
# COMPACT_ATOMS: atom_id res chain seq x y z
N ASN A 1 -3.15 4.02 2.69
CA ASN A 1 -2.93 2.73 3.37
C ASN A 1 -2.89 1.63 2.32
N ALA A 2 -1.87 0.76 2.34
CA ALA A 2 -1.71 -0.33 1.36
C ALA A 2 -1.75 -1.67 2.09
N GLN A 3 -2.84 -2.41 1.90
CA GLN A 3 -3.09 -3.67 2.60
C GLN A 3 -2.43 -4.88 1.92
N ILE A 4 -2.12 -4.75 0.63
CA ILE A 4 -1.53 -5.82 -0.19
C ILE A 4 -0.42 -5.22 -1.05
N ILE A 5 0.73 -5.89 -1.08
CA ILE A 5 1.80 -5.64 -2.06
C ILE A 5 1.98 -6.87 -2.95
N THR A 6 2.34 -6.64 -4.20
CA THR A 6 2.51 -7.70 -5.20
C THR A 6 3.91 -7.65 -5.80
N MET A 7 4.55 -8.81 -5.94
CA MET A 7 5.91 -8.93 -6.51
C MET A 7 5.95 -10.05 -7.55
N GLY A 8 6.67 -9.82 -8.65
CA GLY A 8 6.81 -10.80 -9.74
C GLY A 8 8.14 -11.53 -9.70
N ALA A 9 8.11 -12.86 -9.55
CA ALA A 9 9.32 -13.70 -9.43
C ALA A 9 10.27 -13.67 -10.65
N ARG A 10 9.77 -13.31 -11.85
CA ARG A 10 10.61 -13.14 -13.05
C ARG A 10 11.42 -11.83 -13.05
N VAL A 11 11.10 -10.90 -12.16
CA VAL A 11 11.66 -9.53 -12.14
C VAL A 11 12.35 -9.25 -10.81
N ILE A 12 11.82 -9.79 -9.70
CA ILE A 12 12.35 -9.60 -8.35
C ILE A 12 12.91 -10.94 -7.84
N GLY A 13 14.21 -10.96 -7.56
CA GLY A 13 14.88 -12.12 -6.95
C GLY A 13 14.50 -12.30 -5.48
N PRO A 14 14.70 -13.51 -4.91
CA PRO A 14 14.19 -13.87 -3.59
C PRO A 14 14.76 -13.02 -2.45
N GLU A 15 16.06 -12.70 -2.46
CA GLU A 15 16.66 -11.89 -1.39
C GLU A 15 16.16 -10.43 -1.42
N LEU A 16 15.99 -9.85 -2.62
CA LEU A 16 15.40 -8.52 -2.75
C LEU A 16 13.93 -8.52 -2.31
N ALA A 17 13.17 -9.57 -2.65
CA ALA A 17 11.79 -9.72 -2.21
C ALA A 17 11.67 -9.74 -0.68
N LYS A 18 12.57 -10.45 0.02
CA LYS A 18 12.61 -10.45 1.50
C LYS A 18 12.83 -9.05 2.05
N SER A 19 13.84 -8.32 1.55
CA SER A 19 14.11 -6.96 2.01
C SER A 19 12.93 -6.00 1.79
N ILE A 20 12.21 -6.15 0.67
CA ILE A 20 10.99 -5.36 0.41
C ILE A 20 9.88 -5.72 1.41
N VAL A 21 9.68 -7.01 1.69
CA VAL A 21 8.68 -7.48 2.66
C VAL A 21 9.00 -6.97 4.05
N ASP A 22 10.25 -7.05 4.49
CA ASP A 22 10.68 -6.56 5.81
C ASP A 22 10.41 -5.05 5.94
N ALA A 23 10.76 -4.26 4.92
CA ALA A 23 10.50 -2.82 4.91
C ALA A 23 9.00 -2.49 4.91
N TRP A 24 8.19 -3.23 4.15
CA TRP A 24 6.73 -3.02 4.10
C TRP A 24 6.07 -3.38 5.44
N LEU A 25 6.45 -4.51 6.06
CA LEU A 25 5.94 -4.93 7.36
C LEU A 25 6.31 -3.98 8.49
N ALA A 26 7.47 -3.33 8.41
CA ALA A 26 7.91 -2.33 9.37
C ALA A 26 7.30 -0.94 9.14
N SER A 27 6.61 -0.72 8.02
CA SER A 27 6.04 0.60 7.67
C SER A 27 4.62 0.75 8.20
N GLU A 28 4.33 1.90 8.79
CA GLU A 28 2.97 2.29 9.20
C GLU A 28 2.47 3.48 8.37
N PHE A 29 1.17 3.50 8.08
CA PHE A 29 0.55 4.61 7.38
C PHE A 29 0.27 5.77 8.34
N ASP A 30 0.85 6.94 8.07
CA ASP A 30 0.56 8.16 8.82
C ASP A 30 -0.73 8.84 8.32
N GLU A 31 -1.78 8.79 9.14
CA GLU A 31 -3.07 9.43 8.88
C GLU A 31 -3.02 10.96 8.87
N LYS A 32 -1.94 11.56 9.41
CA LYS A 32 -1.73 13.01 9.39
C LYS A 32 -0.73 13.44 8.31
N GLY A 33 -0.21 12.47 7.57
CA GLY A 33 0.74 12.69 6.50
C GLY A 33 0.11 13.34 5.26
N PRO A 34 0.94 13.84 4.33
CA PRO A 34 0.48 14.55 3.12
C PRO A 34 -0.41 13.69 2.21
N SER A 35 -0.32 12.36 2.30
CA SER A 35 -1.11 11.42 1.51
C SER A 35 -2.50 11.10 2.09
N ALA A 36 -2.83 11.57 3.29
CA ALA A 36 -4.11 11.27 3.95
C ALA A 36 -5.33 11.73 3.12
N GLY A 37 -5.26 12.92 2.53
CA GLY A 37 -6.32 13.46 1.68
C GLY A 37 -6.58 12.61 0.43
N ASN A 38 -5.54 11.99 -0.13
CA ASN A 38 -5.66 11.09 -1.28
C ASN A 38 -6.37 9.79 -0.90
N VAL A 39 -6.04 9.20 0.25
CA VAL A 39 -6.70 7.98 0.76
C VAL A 39 -8.19 8.24 1.01
N GLN A 40 -8.51 9.35 1.70
CA GLN A 40 -9.91 9.74 1.94
C GLN A 40 -10.70 10.01 0.64
N ALA A 41 -10.03 10.50 -0.41
CA ALA A 41 -10.68 10.67 -1.71
C ALA A 41 -11.02 9.32 -2.35
N ILE A 42 -10.13 8.32 -2.25
CA ILE A 42 -10.38 6.96 -2.73
C ILE A 42 -11.54 6.33 -1.95
N ASP A 43 -11.54 6.42 -0.62
CA ASP A 43 -12.62 5.87 0.22
C ASP A 43 -13.99 6.46 -0.14
N ARG A 44 -14.04 7.77 -0.42
CA ARG A 44 -15.27 8.44 -0.88
C ARG A 44 -15.75 7.94 -2.24
N LEU A 45 -14.83 7.67 -3.18
CA LEU A 45 -15.18 7.12 -4.50
C LEU A 45 -15.73 5.71 -4.39
N ASP A 46 -15.14 4.88 -3.53
CA ASP A 46 -15.63 3.52 -3.28
C ASP A 46 -17.02 3.53 -2.63
N ALA A 47 -17.23 4.41 -1.64
CA ALA A 47 -18.56 4.61 -1.02
C ALA A 47 -19.61 5.09 -2.04
N ALA A 48 -19.24 5.98 -2.96
CA ALA A 48 -20.15 6.51 -3.97
C ALA A 48 -20.54 5.48 -5.06
N LYS A 49 -19.72 4.45 -5.30
CA LYS A 49 -20.05 3.36 -6.25
C LYS A 49 -20.97 2.30 -5.67
N LEU A 50 -21.11 2.25 -4.34
CA LEU A 50 -21.92 1.26 -3.62
C LEU A 50 -23.36 1.71 -3.38
N GLY A 51 -23.69 2.98 -3.68
CA GLY A 51 -25.05 3.54 -3.67
C GLY A 51 -25.59 3.76 -5.07
#